data_AF-L2G9L9-F1
#
_entry.id   AF-L2G9L9-F1
#
_cell.length_a   1.000
_cell.length_b   1.000
_cell.length_c   1.000
_cell.angle_alpha   90.00
_cell.angle_beta   90.00
_cell.angle_gamma   90.00
#
_symmetry.space_group_name_H-M   'P 1'
#
loop_
_entity.id
_entity.type
_entity.pdbx_description
1 polymer ?
#
loop_
_entity_poly.entity_id
_entity_poly.type
_entity_poly.pdbx_seq_one_letter_code
_entity_poly.pdbx_strand_id
1 'polypeptide(L)'
;MGGGMLSFRIKGGHAAAERFCQLTKIFTLAESLGGVESLVEVPSSMTHAGIPKDQREAVGVFDDLVRISCGVEDAQDLRRDVLQALDQAVKEQNGGTNGSNGVNGH
;
A
#
# COMPACT_ATOMS: atom_id res chain seq x y z
N MET A 1 19.70 -0.32 -16.83
CA MET A 1 19.69 -1.54 -16.00
C MET A 1 18.48 -1.42 -15.10
N GLY A 2 17.46 -2.25 -15.32
CA GLY A 2 16.14 -2.11 -14.68
C GLY A 2 16.17 -2.61 -13.24
N GLY A 3 15.73 -1.77 -12.31
CA GLY A 3 15.43 -2.18 -10.94
C GLY A 3 14.22 -3.10 -10.88
N GLY A 4 14.10 -3.85 -9.78
CA GLY A 4 12.98 -4.77 -9.55
C GLY A 4 11.72 -4.02 -9.17
N MET A 5 11.01 -3.49 -10.17
CA MET A 5 9.71 -2.83 -9.98
C MET A 5 8.59 -3.87 -9.89
N LEU A 6 7.79 -3.81 -8.83
CA LEU A 6 6.61 -4.65 -8.65
C LEU A 6 5.43 -3.81 -8.20
N SER A 7 4.27 -4.05 -8.81
CA SER A 7 3.00 -3.47 -8.38
C SER A 7 1.98 -4.57 -8.08
N PHE A 8 1.20 -4.38 -7.02
CA PHE A 8 0.15 -5.30 -6.63
C PHE A 8 -1.02 -4.54 -5.99
N ARG A 9 -2.21 -5.15 -6.04
CA ARG A 9 -3.40 -4.65 -5.36
C ARG A 9 -3.58 -5.38 -4.04
N ILE A 10 -3.73 -4.63 -2.95
CA ILE A 10 -3.88 -5.19 -1.61
C ILE A 10 -5.36 -5.28 -1.21
N LYS A 11 -5.74 -6.37 -0.53
CA LYS A 11 -7.07 -6.50 0.06
C LYS A 11 -7.22 -5.52 1.23
N GLY A 12 -8.43 -4.99 1.44
CA GLY A 12 -8.70 -3.99 2.49
C GLY A 12 -8.65 -2.54 1.99
N GLY A 13 -8.45 -2.33 0.69
CA GLY A 13 -8.60 -1.03 0.05
C GLY A 13 -7.49 -0.06 0.41
N HIS A 14 -7.81 1.23 0.26
CA HIS A 14 -6.87 2.33 0.46
C HIS A 14 -6.17 2.32 1.83
N ALA A 15 -6.95 2.13 2.91
CA ALA A 15 -6.41 2.09 4.27
C ALA A 15 -5.39 0.95 4.47
N ALA A 16 -5.61 -0.20 3.85
CA ALA A 16 -4.64 -1.30 3.90
C ALA A 16 -3.37 -0.99 3.10
N ALA A 17 -3.49 -0.28 1.97
CA ALA A 17 -2.34 0.15 1.16
C ALA A 17 -1.45 1.15 1.92
N GLU A 18 -2.03 2.18 2.54
CA GLU A 18 -1.27 3.13 3.37
C GLU A 18 -0.62 2.42 4.57
N ARG A 19 -1.38 1.55 5.24
CA ARG A 19 -0.89 0.78 6.38
C ARG A 19 0.26 -0.14 5.99
N PHE A 20 0.18 -0.82 4.85
CA PHE A 20 1.28 -1.64 4.33
C PHE A 20 2.57 -0.82 4.23
N CYS A 21 2.50 0.38 3.63
CA CYS A 21 3.65 1.27 3.49
C CYS A 21 4.22 1.75 4.83
N GLN A 22 3.37 1.91 5.85
CA GLN A 22 3.81 2.28 7.21
C GLN A 22 4.42 1.11 7.99
N LEU A 23 4.08 -0.13 7.64
CA LEU A 23 4.52 -1.33 8.33
C LEU A 23 5.84 -1.90 7.78
N THR A 24 6.20 -1.58 6.54
CA THR A 24 7.52 -1.92 6.00
C THR A 24 8.60 -1.15 6.76
N LYS A 25 9.72 -1.82 7.02
CA LYS A 25 10.85 -1.28 7.79
C LYS A 25 12.07 -1.00 6.93
N ILE A 26 12.20 -1.71 5.81
CA ILE A 26 13.31 -1.55 4.87
C ILE A 26 12.91 -0.59 3.76
N PHE A 27 11.68 -0.69 3.27
CA PHE A 27 11.19 0.18 2.21
C PHE A 27 10.93 1.59 2.73
N THR A 28 11.53 2.58 2.07
CA THR A 28 11.27 4.00 2.36
C THR A 28 10.07 4.48 1.55
N LEU A 29 9.15 5.20 2.19
CA LEU A 29 8.04 5.85 1.51
C LEU A 29 8.56 7.01 0.67
N ALA A 30 8.53 6.89 -0.66
CA ALA A 30 9.00 7.94 -1.57
C ALA A 30 8.37 7.82 -2.97
N GLU A 31 8.24 8.95 -3.67
CA GLU A 31 7.72 9.00 -5.04
C GLU A 31 8.77 8.67 -6.12
N SER A 32 10.06 8.69 -5.75
CA SER A 32 11.17 8.42 -6.66
C SER A 32 11.34 6.92 -6.88
N LEU A 33 11.96 6.51 -7.99
CA LEU A 33 12.19 5.10 -8.34
C LEU A 33 13.60 4.87 -8.90
N GLY A 34 14.11 3.64 -8.78
CA GLY A 34 15.34 3.21 -9.45
C GLY A 34 16.65 3.60 -8.78
N GLY A 35 16.61 3.95 -7.49
CA GLY A 35 17.78 4.15 -6.65
C GLY A 35 18.39 2.83 -6.15
N VAL A 36 19.45 2.96 -5.35
CA VAL A 36 20.07 1.85 -4.62
C VAL A 36 19.18 1.36 -3.48
N GLU A 37 18.32 2.26 -2.97
CA GLU A 37 17.42 2.04 -1.83
C GLU A 37 16.09 1.40 -2.28
N SER A 38 15.54 0.55 -1.43
CA SER A 38 14.19 0.02 -1.60
C SER A 38 13.11 1.06 -1.27
N LEU A 39 12.16 1.26 -2.19
CA LEU A 39 11.13 2.31 -2.10
C LEU A 39 9.73 1.73 -2.24
N VAL A 40 8.76 2.33 -1.54
CA VAL A 40 7.35 1.97 -1.58
C VAL A 40 6.48 3.21 -1.70
N GLU A 41 5.32 3.08 -2.37
CA GLU A 41 4.32 4.13 -2.44
C GLU A 41 2.90 3.61 -2.68
N VAL A 42 1.93 4.49 -2.46
CA VAL A 42 0.54 4.37 -2.91
C VAL A 42 0.30 5.40 -4.02
N PRO A 43 0.38 5.03 -5.31
CA PRO A 43 0.39 6.01 -6.40
C PRO A 43 -0.84 6.92 -6.43
N SER A 44 -2.01 6.41 -6.01
CA SER A 44 -3.27 7.17 -5.94
C SER A 44 -3.24 8.34 -4.97
N SER A 45 -2.43 8.26 -3.91
CA SER A 45 -2.36 9.26 -2.84
C SER A 45 -1.09 10.11 -2.89
N MET A 46 -0.19 9.77 -3.82
CA MET A 46 1.09 10.44 -4.00
C MET A 46 1.15 11.00 -5.42
N THR A 47 1.91 10.37 -6.33
CA THR A 47 2.20 10.90 -7.67
C THR A 47 0.96 11.21 -8.52
N HIS A 48 -0.17 10.53 -8.28
CA HIS A 48 -1.41 10.71 -9.05
C HIS A 48 -2.54 11.39 -8.25
N ALA A 49 -2.28 11.89 -7.04
CA ALA A 49 -3.32 12.44 -6.15
C ALA A 49 -4.19 13.54 -6.79
N GLY A 50 -3.65 14.32 -7.74
CA GLY A 50 -4.37 15.38 -8.44
C GLY A 50 -5.29 14.89 -9.58
N ILE A 51 -5.28 13.62 -9.94
CA ILE A 51 -6.07 13.07 -11.05
C ILE A 51 -7.40 12.52 -10.51
N PRO A 52 -8.54 12.86 -11.14
CA PRO A 52 -9.85 12.30 -10.78
C PRO A 52 -9.84 10.77 -10.71
N LYS A 53 -10.56 10.22 -9.73
CA LYS A 53 -10.55 8.77 -9.44
C LYS A 53 -10.89 7.92 -10.66
N ASP A 54 -11.94 8.28 -11.39
CA ASP A 54 -12.38 7.61 -12.61
C ASP A 54 -11.28 7.57 -13.69
N GLN A 55 -10.56 8.68 -13.86
CA GLN A 55 -9.44 8.75 -14.81
C GLN A 55 -8.23 7.93 -14.35
N ARG A 56 -7.93 7.92 -13.03
CA ARG A 56 -6.87 7.07 -12.46
C ARG A 56 -7.17 5.59 -12.64
N GLU A 57 -8.39 5.17 -12.30
CA GLU A 57 -8.79 3.78 -12.43
C GLU A 57 -8.81 3.32 -13.90
N ALA A 58 -9.16 4.21 -14.84
CA ALA A 58 -9.10 3.91 -16.27
C ALA A 58 -7.69 3.57 -16.77
N VAL A 59 -6.64 4.06 -16.10
CA VAL A 59 -5.23 3.73 -16.40
C VAL A 59 -4.64 2.71 -15.43
N GLY A 60 -5.48 2.08 -14.59
CA GLY A 60 -5.08 1.01 -13.66
C GLY A 60 -4.50 1.50 -12.33
N VAL A 61 -4.62 2.79 -12.01
CA VAL A 61 -4.17 3.39 -10.74
C VAL A 61 -5.32 3.38 -9.73
N PHE A 62 -5.50 2.23 -9.07
CA PHE A 62 -6.51 2.03 -8.04
C PHE A 62 -6.05 2.55 -6.67
N ASP A 63 -7.00 2.88 -5.80
CA ASP A 63 -6.67 3.36 -4.44
C ASP A 63 -6.00 2.29 -3.55
N ASP A 64 -6.09 1.02 -3.95
CA ASP A 64 -5.47 -0.15 -3.30
C ASP A 64 -4.20 -0.62 -3.99
N LEU A 65 -3.69 0.15 -4.96
CA LEU A 65 -2.46 -0.14 -5.67
C LEU A 65 -1.26 0.24 -4.80
N VAL A 66 -0.36 -0.71 -4.60
CA VAL A 66 0.95 -0.49 -4.00
C VAL A 66 2.02 -0.70 -5.07
N ARG A 67 3.02 0.18 -5.11
CA ARG A 67 4.19 0.04 -5.98
C ARG A 67 5.44 -0.02 -5.11
N ILE A 68 6.28 -1.03 -5.36
CA ILE A 68 7.60 -1.15 -4.75
C ILE A 68 8.69 -1.16 -5.81
N SER A 69 9.83 -0.56 -5.45
CA SER A 69 11.09 -0.66 -6.16
C SER A 69 12.06 -1.37 -5.24
N CYS A 70 12.50 -2.58 -5.60
CA CYS A 70 13.54 -3.27 -4.84
C CYS A 70 14.91 -2.65 -5.14
N GLY A 71 15.61 -2.24 -4.09
CA GLY A 71 17.00 -1.81 -4.10
C GLY A 71 17.97 -2.99 -4.12
N VAL A 72 19.14 -2.80 -3.51
CA VAL A 72 20.23 -3.79 -3.48
C VAL A 72 20.38 -4.53 -2.14
N GLU A 73 19.40 -4.39 -1.24
CA GLU A 73 19.36 -5.08 0.04
C GLU A 73 19.22 -6.60 -0.10
N ASP A 74 19.40 -7.35 0.99
CA ASP A 74 19.26 -8.80 0.98
C ASP A 74 17.84 -9.24 0.61
N ALA A 75 17.74 -10.15 -0.36
CA ALA A 75 16.45 -10.59 -0.90
C ALA A 75 15.58 -11.32 0.14
N GLN A 76 16.16 -12.00 1.13
CA GLN A 76 15.42 -12.65 2.21
C GLN A 76 14.85 -11.61 3.17
N ASP A 77 15.61 -10.56 3.45
CA ASP A 77 15.16 -9.45 4.30
C ASP A 77 14.02 -8.66 3.63
N LEU A 78 14.16 -8.31 2.35
CA LEU A 78 13.09 -7.67 1.58
C LEU A 78 11.82 -8.52 1.55
N ARG A 79 11.95 -9.83 1.28
CA ARG A 79 10.80 -10.74 1.28
C ARG A 79 10.15 -10.80 2.66
N ARG A 80 10.94 -10.93 3.73
CA ARG A 80 10.42 -11.01 5.10
C ARG A 80 9.69 -9.72 5.49
N ASP A 81 10.22 -8.56 5.12
CA ASP A 81 9.61 -7.27 5.40
C ASP A 81 8.28 -7.07 4.64
N VAL A 82 8.23 -7.45 3.36
CA VAL A 82 6.99 -7.40 2.57
C VAL A 82 5.94 -8.36 3.15
N LEU A 83 6.31 -9.60 3.45
CA LEU A 83 5.36 -10.59 3.94
C LEU A 83 4.80 -10.23 5.33
N GLN A 84 5.63 -9.70 6.23
CA GLN A 84 5.14 -9.27 7.55
C GLN A 84 4.22 -8.05 7.45
N ALA A 85 4.54 -7.09 6.58
CA ALA A 85 3.72 -5.90 6.37
C ALA A 85 2.39 -6.27 5.72
N LEU A 86 2.40 -7.18 4.74
CA LEU A 86 1.21 -7.66 4.05
C LEU A 86 0.23 -8.35 5.01
N ASP A 87 0.74 -9.28 5.82
CA ASP A 87 -0.07 -10.05 6.78
C ASP A 87 -0.73 -9.14 7.84
N GLN A 88 0.01 -8.15 8.35
CA GLN A 88 -0.54 -7.20 9.31
C GLN A 88 -1.49 -6.17 8.68
N ALA A 89 -1.22 -5.70 7.47
CA ALA A 89 -2.04 -4.70 6.80
C ALA A 89 -3.48 -5.20 6.53
N VAL A 90 -3.64 -6.49 6.23
CA VAL A 90 -4.95 -7.08 5.91
C VAL A 90 -5.74 -7.54 7.14
N LYS A 91 -5.09 -7.74 8.30
CA LYS A 91 -5.73 -8.28 9.52
C LYS A 91 -6.64 -7.28 10.23
N GLU A 92 -6.33 -5.98 10.21
CA GLU A 92 -7.08 -4.97 10.98
C GLU A 92 -8.52 -4.74 10.51
N GLN A 93 -8.86 -5.12 9.29
CA GLN A 93 -10.20 -4.94 8.72
C GLN A 93 -11.26 -5.86 9.36
N ASN A 94 -10.85 -6.93 10.06
CA ASN A 94 -11.78 -7.88 10.69
C ASN A 94 -12.34 -7.40 12.05
N GLY A 95 -11.92 -6.23 12.56
CA GLY A 95 -12.43 -5.65 13.82
C GLY A 95 -13.53 -4.60 13.66
N GLY A 96 -13.95 -4.29 12.44
CA GLY A 96 -14.79 -3.12 12.12
C GLY A 96 -16.26 -3.41 11.81
N THR A 97 -16.97 -4.16 12.65
CA THR A 97 -18.45 -4.09 12.71
C THR A 97 -18.89 -4.23 14.17
N ASN A 98 -19.11 -3.10 14.85
CA ASN A 98 -19.99 -3.09 16.01
C ASN A 98 -20.56 -1.69 16.28
N GLY A 99 -21.89 -1.57 16.20
CA GLY A 99 -22.64 -0.52 16.88
C GLY A 99 -23.38 0.52 16.03
N SER A 100 -24.29 0.11 15.13
CA SER A 100 -25.52 0.90 14.95
C SER A 100 -26.35 0.78 16.23
N ASN A 101 -26.07 1.64 17.21
CA ASN A 101 -26.94 1.79 18.38
C ASN A 101 -28.24 2.45 17.93
N GLY A 102 -29.26 1.62 17.71
CA GLY A 102 -30.64 2.06 17.77
C GLY A 102 -30.91 2.62 19.16
N VAL A 103 -31.17 3.93 19.23
CA VAL A 103 -31.80 4.54 20.41
C VAL A 103 -33.30 4.55 20.16
N ASN A 104 -34.00 3.73 20.94
CA ASN A 104 -35.46 3.69 21.04
C ASN A 104 -36.01 4.92 21.77
N GLY A 105 -37.19 5.38 21.32
CA GLY A 105 -38.31 5.73 22.20
C GLY A 105 -38.50 7.21 22.55
N HIS A 106 -39.57 7.82 22.02
CA HIS A 106 -40.84 7.97 22.73
C HIS A 106 -41.99 7.76 21.74
#